data_AF-A0A1W2AQU4-F1
#
_entry.id   AF-A0A1W2AQU4-F1
#
_cell.length_a   1.000
_cell.length_b   1.000
_cell.length_c   1.000
_cell.angle_alpha   90.00
_cell.angle_beta   90.00
_cell.angle_gamma   90.00
#
_symmetry.space_group_name_H-M   'P 1'
#
loop_
_entity.id
_entity.type
_entity.pdbx_description
1 polymer ?
#
loop_
_entity_poly.entity_id
_entity_poly.type
_entity_poly.pdbx_seq_one_letter_code
_entity_poly.pdbx_strand_id
1 'polypeptide(L)'
;MKYPWIDEYLMAKHSVTKDLQPEWNWIRYHIGGKMFAAILLDDDDKPYYINFKLEPTEGEFMRKQYADIIPGYYSNKQHWNSVRADGEIPDNLLKHWLDRSYQLVLKDFSKAKQREILGLSACGTDCSACPLHGNMCTGCNEACGKVFHCGEGKACPIYACCVNKHRFATCASCGQMPCDVWNATRDPSYTDEQFRKSIEDRVSALKNAGLV
;
A
#
# COMPACT_ATOMS: atom_id res chain seq x y z
N MET A 1 -2.67 -6.47 -25.36
CA MET A 1 -1.85 -5.55 -24.55
C MET A 1 -0.49 -6.17 -24.29
N LYS A 2 0.59 -5.39 -24.37
CA LYS A 2 1.98 -5.88 -24.17
C LYS A 2 2.33 -6.22 -22.73
N TYR A 3 1.55 -5.73 -21.77
CA TYR A 3 1.77 -5.88 -20.34
C TYR A 3 0.75 -6.83 -19.69
N PRO A 4 0.70 -8.13 -20.05
CA PRO A 4 -0.33 -9.06 -19.56
C PRO A 4 -0.29 -9.27 -18.04
N TRP A 5 0.85 -8.94 -17.40
CA TRP A 5 1.08 -9.09 -15.96
C TRP A 5 0.38 -8.04 -15.10
N ILE A 6 -0.17 -6.95 -15.66
CA ILE A 6 -0.67 -5.82 -14.87
C ILE A 6 -1.77 -6.24 -13.90
N ASP A 7 -2.74 -7.04 -14.36
CA ASP A 7 -3.88 -7.39 -13.53
C ASP A 7 -3.45 -8.19 -12.30
N GLU A 8 -2.70 -9.28 -12.52
CA GLU A 8 -2.16 -10.11 -11.45
C GLU A 8 -1.26 -9.29 -10.50
N TYR A 9 -0.39 -8.45 -11.05
CA TYR A 9 0.55 -7.64 -10.28
C TYR A 9 -0.15 -6.61 -9.37
N LEU A 10 -1.20 -5.95 -9.87
CA LEU A 10 -1.96 -4.99 -9.08
C LEU A 10 -2.86 -5.67 -8.05
N MET A 11 -3.52 -6.76 -8.42
CA MET A 11 -4.40 -7.51 -7.51
C MET A 11 -3.63 -8.22 -6.39
N ALA A 12 -2.34 -8.51 -6.57
CA ALA A 12 -1.48 -9.05 -5.52
C ALA A 12 -1.14 -8.02 -4.41
N LYS A 13 -1.43 -6.73 -4.62
CA LYS A 13 -1.17 -5.70 -3.60
C LYS A 13 -2.26 -5.69 -2.54
N HIS A 14 -1.88 -5.25 -1.33
CA HIS A 14 -2.81 -5.20 -0.20
C HIS A 14 -4.03 -4.34 -0.52
N SER A 15 -5.20 -4.94 -0.32
CA SER A 15 -6.50 -4.27 -0.35
C SER A 15 -6.81 -3.54 -1.66
N VAL A 16 -6.24 -4.04 -2.76
CA VAL A 16 -6.63 -3.62 -4.10
C VAL A 16 -7.96 -4.28 -4.46
N THR A 17 -8.90 -3.46 -4.88
CA THR A 17 -10.16 -3.91 -5.48
C THR A 17 -10.21 -3.47 -6.94
N LYS A 18 -10.99 -4.19 -7.74
CA LYS A 18 -11.15 -3.93 -9.17
C LYS A 18 -12.62 -3.93 -9.56
N ASP A 19 -12.98 -3.04 -10.47
CA ASP A 19 -14.30 -2.96 -11.08
C ASP A 19 -14.20 -2.47 -12.53
N LEU A 20 -15.29 -2.64 -13.28
CA LEU A 20 -15.47 -2.07 -14.61
C LEU A 20 -16.39 -0.85 -14.49
N GLN A 21 -15.97 0.30 -15.01
CA GLN A 21 -16.86 1.44 -15.25
C GLN A 21 -17.41 1.34 -16.69
N PRO A 22 -18.66 0.87 -16.88
CA PRO A 22 -19.18 0.56 -18.21
C PRO A 22 -19.34 1.79 -19.09
N GLU A 23 -19.64 2.96 -18.53
CA GLU A 23 -19.85 4.22 -19.27
C GLU A 23 -18.59 4.71 -19.97
N TRP A 24 -17.41 4.34 -19.46
CA TRP A 24 -16.11 4.73 -20.04
C TRP A 24 -15.37 3.54 -20.66
N ASN A 25 -15.87 2.32 -20.42
CA ASN A 25 -15.21 1.04 -20.66
C ASN A 25 -13.82 0.93 -20.00
N TRP A 26 -13.71 1.24 -18.71
CA TRP A 26 -12.43 1.22 -17.99
C TRP A 26 -12.42 0.16 -16.90
N ILE A 27 -11.40 -0.69 -16.89
CA ILE A 27 -11.08 -1.54 -15.75
C ILE A 27 -10.29 -0.70 -14.75
N ARG A 28 -10.82 -0.48 -13.55
CA ARG A 28 -10.24 0.42 -12.56
C ARG A 28 -9.74 -0.33 -11.34
N TYR A 29 -8.58 0.09 -10.85
CA TYR A 29 -7.97 -0.45 -9.64
C TYR A 29 -8.04 0.60 -8.54
N HIS A 30 -8.57 0.17 -7.40
CA HIS A 30 -8.85 1.02 -6.26
C HIS A 30 -8.11 0.53 -5.02
N ILE A 31 -7.80 1.47 -4.13
CA ILE A 31 -7.37 1.18 -2.77
C ILE A 31 -8.17 2.08 -1.82
N GLY A 32 -8.82 1.47 -0.84
CA GLY A 32 -9.70 2.21 0.09
C GLY A 32 -10.79 3.03 -0.61
N GLY A 33 -11.27 2.54 -1.77
CA GLY A 33 -12.27 3.23 -2.59
C GLY A 33 -11.74 4.36 -3.48
N LYS A 34 -10.43 4.65 -3.49
CA LYS A 34 -9.83 5.65 -4.39
C LYS A 34 -9.07 4.97 -5.53
N MET A 35 -9.33 5.40 -6.76
CA MET A 35 -8.66 4.88 -7.96
C MET A 35 -7.19 5.31 -7.98
N PHE A 36 -6.29 4.37 -8.28
CA PHE A 36 -4.87 4.63 -8.47
C PHE A 36 -4.36 4.18 -9.85
N ALA A 37 -5.04 3.23 -10.50
CA ALA A 37 -4.72 2.84 -11.86
C ALA A 37 -5.98 2.45 -12.64
N ALA A 38 -5.92 2.50 -13.96
CA ALA A 38 -6.98 2.01 -14.84
C ALA A 38 -6.41 1.47 -16.15
N ILE A 39 -7.04 0.44 -16.71
CA ILE A 39 -6.84 -0.02 -18.08
C ILE A 39 -8.05 0.47 -18.89
N LEU A 40 -7.78 1.24 -19.93
CA LEU A 40 -8.78 1.86 -20.78
C LEU A 40 -9.00 0.97 -21.99
N LEU A 41 -10.25 0.59 -22.24
CA LEU A 41 -10.66 -0.30 -23.33
C LEU A 41 -11.40 0.49 -24.41
N ASP A 42 -11.18 0.14 -25.67
CA ASP A 42 -11.96 0.66 -26.79
C ASP A 42 -13.31 -0.06 -26.93
N ASP A 43 -14.06 0.22 -28.00
CA ASP A 43 -15.39 -0.36 -28.24
C ASP A 43 -15.35 -1.89 -28.51
N ASP A 44 -14.16 -2.45 -28.82
CA ASP A 44 -13.92 -3.88 -29.03
C ASP A 44 -13.32 -4.55 -27.77
N ASP A 45 -13.38 -3.89 -26.61
CA ASP A 45 -12.76 -4.31 -25.35
C ASP A 45 -11.22 -4.48 -25.42
N LYS A 46 -10.55 -3.81 -26.36
CA LYS A 46 -9.08 -3.87 -26.48
C LYS A 46 -8.44 -2.77 -25.66
N PRO A 47 -7.46 -3.10 -24.79
CA PRO A 47 -6.70 -2.09 -24.06
C PRO A 47 -5.91 -1.17 -25.00
N TYR A 48 -6.06 0.14 -24.84
CA TYR A 48 -5.29 1.15 -25.59
C TYR A 48 -4.42 2.03 -24.70
N TYR A 49 -4.83 2.29 -23.45
CA TYR A 49 -4.00 2.98 -22.45
C TYR A 49 -4.05 2.33 -21.08
N ILE A 50 -2.94 2.49 -20.34
CA ILE A 50 -2.84 2.23 -18.91
C ILE A 50 -2.64 3.57 -18.22
N ASN A 51 -3.59 3.98 -17.40
CA ASN A 51 -3.61 5.28 -16.74
C ASN A 51 -3.24 5.13 -15.25
N PHE A 52 -2.39 5.99 -14.72
CA PHE A 52 -1.93 5.95 -13.32
C PHE A 52 -1.49 7.33 -12.83
N LYS A 53 -1.44 7.52 -11.50
CA LYS A 53 -0.98 8.76 -10.88
C LYS A 53 0.51 8.75 -10.61
N LEU A 54 1.13 9.92 -10.73
CA LEU A 54 2.45 10.21 -10.19
C LEU A 54 2.46 11.60 -9.56
N GLU A 55 3.52 11.91 -8.83
CA GLU A 55 3.81 13.29 -8.46
C GLU A 55 4.00 14.15 -9.73
N PRO A 56 3.56 15.42 -9.74
CA PRO A 56 3.56 16.22 -10.96
C PRO A 56 4.93 16.32 -11.67
N THR A 57 6.00 16.49 -10.89
CA THR A 57 7.37 16.61 -11.43
C THR A 57 7.88 15.29 -12.00
N GLU A 58 7.53 14.16 -11.37
CA GLU A 58 7.88 12.82 -11.84
C GLU A 58 7.14 12.50 -13.14
N GLY A 59 5.83 12.79 -13.20
CA GLY A 59 5.02 12.63 -14.40
C GLY A 59 5.50 13.49 -15.56
N GLU A 60 5.86 14.75 -15.30
CA GLU A 60 6.43 15.62 -16.33
C GLU A 60 7.75 15.10 -16.88
N PHE A 61 8.66 14.66 -16.00
CA PHE A 61 9.94 14.09 -16.41
C PHE A 61 9.73 12.86 -17.31
N MET A 62 8.91 11.92 -16.87
CA MET A 62 8.61 10.69 -17.59
C MET A 62 8.05 10.97 -19.00
N ARG A 63 7.08 11.87 -19.13
CA ARG A 63 6.48 12.23 -20.43
C ARG A 63 7.49 12.88 -21.39
N LYS A 64 8.54 13.51 -20.88
CA LYS A 64 9.64 14.03 -21.70
C LYS A 64 10.61 12.93 -22.15
N GLN A 65 10.79 11.89 -21.33
CA GLN A 65 11.74 10.81 -21.62
C GLN A 65 11.16 9.72 -22.53
N TYR A 66 9.85 9.46 -22.45
CA TYR A 66 9.21 8.35 -23.14
C TYR A 66 8.04 8.81 -24.01
N ALA A 67 8.17 8.62 -25.32
CA ALA A 67 7.15 9.03 -26.29
C ALA A 67 5.81 8.28 -26.16
N ASP A 68 5.83 7.06 -25.61
CA ASP A 68 4.63 6.25 -25.37
C ASP A 68 3.81 6.72 -24.15
N ILE A 69 4.24 7.80 -23.48
CA ILE A 69 3.61 8.30 -22.28
C ILE A 69 3.08 9.70 -22.48
N ILE A 70 1.77 9.82 -22.36
CA ILE A 70 1.04 11.08 -22.58
C ILE A 70 0.45 11.60 -21.26
N PRO A 71 0.05 12.89 -21.21
CA PRO A 71 -0.74 13.39 -20.08
C PRO A 71 -2.03 12.56 -19.92
N GLY A 72 -2.47 12.36 -18.68
CA GLY A 72 -3.57 11.45 -18.34
C GLY A 72 -4.80 11.63 -19.22
N TYR A 73 -5.13 10.57 -19.97
CA TYR A 73 -6.27 10.54 -20.87
C TYR A 73 -7.57 10.64 -20.07
N TYR A 74 -8.46 11.55 -20.49
CA TYR A 74 -9.69 11.93 -19.76
C TYR A 74 -9.52 12.21 -18.24
N SER A 75 -8.31 12.56 -17.80
CA SER A 75 -7.97 12.71 -16.38
C SER A 75 -7.28 14.04 -16.10
N ASN A 76 -7.04 14.37 -14.83
CA ASN A 76 -6.24 15.55 -14.47
C ASN A 76 -4.78 15.35 -14.92
N LYS A 77 -4.40 16.04 -16.00
CA LYS A 77 -3.11 15.96 -16.69
C LYS A 77 -1.89 16.33 -15.84
N GLN A 78 -2.09 16.99 -14.70
CA GLN A 78 -1.02 17.32 -13.77
C GLN A 78 -0.57 16.08 -12.98
N HIS A 79 -1.51 15.22 -12.59
CA HIS A 79 -1.24 14.08 -11.71
C HIS A 79 -1.32 12.73 -12.42
N TRP A 80 -2.15 12.63 -13.45
CA TRP A 80 -2.38 11.40 -14.18
C TRP A 80 -1.54 11.35 -15.46
N ASN A 81 -1.13 10.13 -15.81
CA ASN A 81 -0.32 9.81 -16.98
C ASN A 81 -0.89 8.56 -17.64
N SER A 82 -0.82 8.48 -18.96
CA SER A 82 -1.28 7.30 -19.70
C SER A 82 -0.15 6.74 -20.55
N VAL A 83 0.16 5.45 -20.34
CA VAL A 83 1.10 4.67 -21.14
C VAL A 83 0.30 3.92 -22.19
N ARG A 84 0.75 3.95 -23.45
CA ARG A 84 0.17 3.13 -24.52
C ARG A 84 0.22 1.64 -24.16
N ALA A 85 -0.90 0.94 -24.32
CA ALA A 85 -1.01 -0.49 -24.00
C ALA A 85 -0.12 -1.40 -24.89
N ASP A 86 0.35 -0.88 -26.01
CA ASP A 86 1.27 -1.48 -26.97
C ASP A 86 2.66 -0.78 -27.01
N GLY A 87 2.94 0.12 -26.07
CA GLY A 87 4.19 0.90 -26.04
C GLY A 87 5.44 0.11 -25.64
N GLU A 88 6.59 0.77 -25.60
CA GLU A 88 7.92 0.18 -25.37
C GLU A 88 8.51 0.48 -23.98
N ILE A 89 7.66 0.64 -22.96
CA ILE A 89 8.12 0.89 -21.59
C ILE A 89 8.64 -0.42 -20.98
N PRO A 90 9.85 -0.45 -20.39
CA PRO A 90 10.34 -1.61 -19.67
C PRO A 90 9.41 -2.02 -18.52
N ASP A 91 9.12 -3.32 -18.39
CA ASP A 91 8.21 -3.86 -17.37
C ASP A 91 8.54 -3.41 -15.95
N ASN A 92 9.82 -3.42 -15.57
CA ASN A 92 10.28 -3.01 -14.24
C ASN A 92 9.97 -1.53 -13.96
N LEU A 93 10.05 -0.68 -14.97
CA LEU A 93 9.79 0.74 -14.86
C LEU A 93 8.28 1.02 -14.74
N LEU A 94 7.45 0.34 -15.54
CA LEU A 94 6.00 0.45 -15.42
C LEU A 94 5.50 -0.09 -14.06
N LYS A 95 6.04 -1.22 -13.60
CA LYS A 95 5.78 -1.75 -12.24
C LYS A 95 6.13 -0.72 -11.18
N HIS A 96 7.32 -0.10 -11.28
CA HIS A 96 7.74 0.95 -10.37
C HIS A 96 6.74 2.11 -10.34
N TRP A 97 6.30 2.65 -11.49
CA TRP A 97 5.33 3.75 -11.48
C TRP A 97 3.94 3.36 -10.99
N LEU A 98 3.51 2.12 -11.24
CA LEU A 98 2.27 1.59 -10.67
C LEU A 98 2.36 1.47 -9.14
N ASP A 99 3.51 1.06 -8.60
CA ASP A 99 3.79 1.07 -7.16
C ASP A 99 3.73 2.48 -6.60
N ARG A 100 4.37 3.45 -7.27
CA ARG A 100 4.34 4.87 -6.89
C ARG A 100 2.92 5.42 -6.88
N SER A 101 2.10 5.06 -7.87
CA SER A 101 0.69 5.45 -7.91
C SER A 101 -0.10 4.89 -6.72
N TYR A 102 0.05 3.59 -6.44
CA TYR A 102 -0.56 2.94 -5.28
C TYR A 102 -0.15 3.63 -3.97
N GLN A 103 1.15 3.88 -3.80
CA GLN A 103 1.71 4.55 -2.62
C GLN A 103 1.19 5.97 -2.45
N LEU A 104 1.09 6.73 -3.54
CA LEU A 104 0.60 8.10 -3.54
C LEU A 104 -0.84 8.15 -3.03
N VAL A 105 -1.72 7.30 -3.60
CA VAL A 105 -3.13 7.25 -3.20
C VAL A 105 -3.29 6.74 -1.76
N LEU A 106 -2.49 5.76 -1.33
CA LEU A 106 -2.49 5.31 0.06
C LEU A 106 -2.08 6.46 1.02
N LYS A 107 -1.07 7.26 0.64
CA LYS A 107 -0.59 8.38 1.46
C LYS A 107 -1.60 9.52 1.61
N ASP A 108 -2.56 9.65 0.69
CA ASP A 108 -3.67 10.62 0.77
C ASP A 108 -4.69 10.32 1.88
N PHE A 109 -4.65 9.13 2.49
CA PHE A 109 -5.50 8.81 3.63
C PHE A 109 -4.86 9.19 4.97
N SER A 110 -5.66 9.34 6.02
CA SER A 110 -5.13 9.52 7.37
C SER A 110 -4.27 8.33 7.79
N LYS A 111 -3.29 8.52 8.67
CA LYS A 111 -2.38 7.45 9.11
C LYS A 111 -3.11 6.25 9.75
N ALA A 112 -4.23 6.51 10.43
CA ALA A 112 -5.10 5.45 10.95
C ALA A 112 -5.79 4.68 9.83
N LYS A 113 -6.37 5.39 8.84
CA LYS A 113 -7.03 4.78 7.70
C LYS A 113 -6.04 4.00 6.81
N GLN A 114 -4.79 4.44 6.70
CA GLN A 114 -3.73 3.69 6.02
C GLN A 114 -3.53 2.31 6.65
N ARG A 115 -3.40 2.23 7.98
CA ARG A 115 -3.29 0.96 8.71
C ARG A 115 -4.52 0.07 8.54
N GLU A 116 -5.71 0.66 8.65
CA GLU A 116 -6.98 -0.04 8.44
C GLU A 116 -7.07 -0.64 7.04
N ILE A 117 -6.81 0.17 6.00
CA ILE A 117 -6.79 -0.28 4.60
C ILE A 117 -5.82 -1.44 4.43
N LEU A 118 -4.62 -1.37 4.99
CA LEU A 118 -3.62 -2.41 4.83
C LEU A 118 -3.90 -3.67 5.66
N GLY A 119 -4.85 -3.61 6.61
CA GLY A 119 -5.04 -4.69 7.59
C GLY A 119 -3.86 -4.87 8.55
N LEU A 120 -2.91 -3.92 8.57
CA LEU A 120 -1.68 -4.02 9.34
C LEU A 120 -1.73 -3.10 10.56
N SER A 121 -1.32 -3.64 11.71
CA SER A 121 -0.99 -2.84 12.88
C SER A 121 0.25 -1.96 12.64
N ALA A 122 0.47 -0.98 13.53
CA ALA A 122 1.65 -0.10 13.47
C ALA A 122 2.99 -0.86 13.41
N CYS A 123 2.99 -2.08 13.95
CA CYS A 123 4.16 -2.92 14.12
C CYS A 123 4.27 -4.02 13.06
N GLY A 124 3.37 -4.06 12.07
CA GLY A 124 3.42 -5.03 10.96
C GLY A 124 2.67 -6.34 11.20
N THR A 125 2.07 -6.54 12.38
CA THR A 125 1.16 -7.68 12.58
C THR A 125 -0.07 -7.51 11.71
N ASP A 126 -0.40 -8.55 10.95
CA ASP A 126 -1.64 -8.66 10.17
C ASP A 126 -2.81 -8.95 11.10
N CYS A 127 -3.68 -7.96 11.26
CA CYS A 127 -4.87 -8.09 12.10
C CYS A 127 -5.97 -8.92 11.42
N SER A 128 -5.98 -9.02 10.09
CA SER A 128 -6.98 -9.78 9.34
C SER A 128 -6.80 -11.29 9.50
N ALA A 129 -5.56 -11.73 9.70
CA ALA A 129 -5.22 -13.13 9.94
C ALA A 129 -5.12 -13.49 11.44
N CYS A 130 -5.34 -12.54 12.36
CA CYS A 130 -5.17 -12.76 13.79
C CYS A 130 -6.46 -13.31 14.44
N PRO A 131 -6.45 -14.50 15.07
CA PRO A 131 -7.65 -15.09 15.67
C PRO A 131 -8.19 -14.33 16.88
N LEU A 132 -7.39 -13.41 17.44
CA LEU A 132 -7.78 -12.60 18.59
C LEU A 132 -8.51 -11.32 18.16
N HIS A 133 -8.31 -10.88 16.91
CA HIS A 133 -8.92 -9.66 16.37
C HIS A 133 -10.43 -9.87 16.17
N GLY A 134 -11.24 -8.94 16.66
CA GLY A 134 -12.71 -9.03 16.66
C GLY A 134 -13.30 -9.90 17.78
N ASN A 135 -12.47 -10.62 18.55
CA ASN A 135 -12.90 -11.37 19.73
C ASN A 135 -12.47 -10.64 21.01
N MET A 136 -11.23 -10.86 21.46
CA MET A 136 -10.67 -10.22 22.66
C MET A 136 -9.82 -8.98 22.36
N CYS A 137 -9.48 -8.75 21.10
CA CYS A 137 -8.72 -7.60 20.63
C CYS A 137 -9.55 -6.82 19.61
N THR A 138 -9.80 -5.54 19.89
CA THR A 138 -10.51 -4.66 18.94
C THR A 138 -9.61 -4.10 17.84
N GLY A 139 -8.30 -4.32 17.93
CA GLY A 139 -7.31 -3.73 17.03
C GLY A 139 -6.54 -2.57 17.65
N CYS A 140 -5.31 -2.36 17.20
CA CYS A 140 -4.44 -1.32 17.76
C CYS A 140 -4.96 0.09 17.48
N ASN A 141 -5.70 0.30 16.38
CA ASN A 141 -6.26 1.61 16.05
C ASN A 141 -7.37 1.99 17.04
N GLU A 142 -8.32 1.09 17.22
CA GLU A 142 -9.52 1.24 18.03
C GLU A 142 -9.15 1.32 19.51
N ALA A 143 -8.18 0.51 19.94
CA ALA A 143 -7.67 0.52 21.30
C ALA A 143 -6.63 1.63 21.57
N CYS A 144 -6.26 2.46 20.58
CA CYS A 144 -5.15 3.42 20.70
C CYS A 144 -3.85 2.78 21.25
N GLY A 145 -3.57 1.55 20.80
CA GLY A 145 -2.44 0.72 21.24
C GLY A 145 -2.62 0.03 22.59
N LYS A 146 -3.71 0.25 23.32
CA LYS A 146 -4.02 -0.36 24.63
C LYS A 146 -4.67 -1.74 24.47
N VAL A 147 -3.98 -2.63 23.76
CA VAL A 147 -4.49 -3.99 23.47
C VAL A 147 -4.46 -4.88 24.72
N PHE A 148 -5.19 -6.00 24.68
CA PHE A 148 -5.47 -6.89 25.82
C PHE A 148 -4.25 -7.37 26.61
N HIS A 149 -3.09 -7.51 25.96
CA HIS A 149 -1.85 -7.97 26.60
C HIS A 149 -0.99 -6.83 27.16
N CYS A 150 -1.43 -5.56 27.03
CA CYS A 150 -0.75 -4.42 27.64
C CYS A 150 -1.33 -4.16 29.03
N GLY A 151 -0.49 -3.71 29.96
CA GLY A 151 -0.94 -3.31 31.29
C GLY A 151 -2.03 -2.24 31.23
N GLU A 152 -2.90 -2.20 32.25
CA GLU A 152 -4.08 -1.34 32.28
C GLU A 152 -3.76 0.12 31.92
N GLY A 153 -4.51 0.66 30.95
CA GLY A 153 -4.36 2.03 30.46
C GLY A 153 -3.11 2.33 29.63
N LYS A 154 -2.17 1.38 29.49
CA LYS A 154 -0.90 1.59 28.78
C LYS A 154 -0.99 1.13 27.32
N ALA A 155 -0.54 1.98 26.41
CA ALA A 155 -0.35 1.59 25.03
C ALA A 155 0.88 0.69 24.88
N CYS A 156 0.85 -0.23 23.92
CA CYS A 156 2.01 -1.00 23.48
C CYS A 156 3.19 -0.06 23.16
N PRO A 157 4.42 -0.37 23.60
CA PRO A 157 5.59 0.49 23.38
C PRO A 157 5.82 0.84 21.91
N ILE A 158 5.60 -0.10 20.99
CA ILE A 158 5.73 0.15 19.55
C ILE A 158 4.68 1.16 19.08
N TYR A 159 3.43 1.01 19.49
CA TYR A 159 2.36 1.94 19.11
C TYR A 159 2.60 3.33 19.70
N ALA A 160 2.98 3.40 20.98
CA ALA A 160 3.30 4.65 21.66
C ALA A 160 4.46 5.39 20.96
N CYS A 161 5.50 4.67 20.53
CA CYS A 161 6.59 5.24 19.77
C CYS A 161 6.16 5.66 18.36
N CYS A 162 5.67 4.71 17.56
CA CYS A 162 5.36 4.90 16.15
C CYS A 162 4.23 5.92 15.93
N VAL A 163 3.08 5.71 16.58
CA VAL A 163 1.84 6.44 16.28
C VAL A 163 1.71 7.67 17.17
N ASN A 164 1.95 7.55 18.48
CA ASN A 164 1.71 8.66 19.40
C ASN A 164 2.85 9.68 19.37
N LYS A 165 4.12 9.23 19.43
CA LYS A 165 5.28 10.12 19.45
C LYS A 165 5.69 10.58 18.04
N HIS A 166 5.93 9.65 17.12
CA HIS A 166 6.48 9.96 15.79
C HIS A 166 5.42 10.22 14.71
N ARG A 167 4.14 9.98 15.00
CA ARG A 167 3.01 10.23 14.08
C ARG A 167 3.11 9.48 12.75
N PHE A 168 3.80 8.33 12.74
CA PHE A 168 3.88 7.48 11.56
C PHE A 168 2.61 6.65 11.37
N ALA A 169 2.35 6.24 10.12
CA ALA A 169 1.35 5.20 9.84
C ALA A 169 1.81 3.88 10.46
N THR A 170 3.03 3.46 10.16
CA THR A 170 3.61 2.24 10.69
C THR A 170 5.09 2.46 10.94
N CYS A 171 5.73 1.50 11.60
CA CYS A 171 7.18 1.53 11.78
C CYS A 171 7.95 1.48 10.46
N ALA A 172 7.32 1.15 9.32
CA ALA A 172 7.96 1.17 8.02
C ALA A 172 8.48 2.57 7.63
N SER A 173 7.86 3.63 8.15
CA SER A 173 8.34 5.00 7.96
C SER A 173 9.59 5.33 8.80
N CYS A 174 10.03 4.42 9.68
CA CYS A 174 11.23 4.60 10.49
C CYS A 174 12.44 3.93 9.83
N GLY A 175 13.49 4.70 9.55
CA GLY A 175 14.74 4.19 8.98
C GLY A 175 15.56 3.28 9.90
N GLN A 176 15.13 3.09 11.16
CA GLN A 176 15.77 2.23 12.14
C GLN A 176 14.98 0.93 12.41
N MET A 177 13.94 0.63 11.62
CA MET A 177 13.12 -0.56 11.83
C MET A 177 13.85 -1.84 11.32
N PRO A 178 13.88 -2.94 12.10
CA PRO A 178 13.43 -3.07 13.51
C PRO A 178 14.45 -2.50 14.50
N CYS A 179 13.99 -1.92 15.62
CA CYS A 179 14.84 -1.28 16.64
C CYS A 179 14.65 -1.89 18.03
N ASP A 180 15.34 -1.33 19.04
CA ASP A 180 15.27 -1.82 20.44
C ASP A 180 13.85 -1.82 21.02
N VAL A 181 12.97 -0.93 20.57
CA VAL A 181 11.55 -0.95 21.00
C VAL A 181 10.86 -2.26 20.56
N TRP A 182 11.21 -2.78 19.38
CA TRP A 182 10.70 -4.07 18.91
C TRP A 182 11.25 -5.22 19.76
N ASN A 183 12.55 -5.21 20.03
CA ASN A 183 13.22 -6.22 20.86
C ASN A 183 12.67 -6.24 22.30
N ALA A 184 12.37 -5.07 22.86
CA ALA A 184 11.80 -4.94 24.20
C ALA A 184 10.31 -5.34 24.28
N THR A 185 9.60 -5.42 23.14
CA THR A 185 8.18 -5.84 23.08
C THR A 185 8.07 -7.33 22.73
N ARG A 186 8.95 -8.14 23.32
CA ARG A 186 8.99 -9.59 23.12
C ARG A 186 7.89 -10.28 23.90
N ASP A 187 7.22 -11.23 23.25
CA ASP A 187 6.33 -12.18 23.93
C ASP A 187 7.19 -13.14 24.78
N PRO A 188 7.03 -13.17 26.11
CA PRO A 188 7.80 -14.06 26.99
C PRO A 188 7.57 -15.55 26.71
N SER A 189 6.44 -15.91 26.07
CA SER A 189 6.15 -17.30 25.70
C SER A 189 6.94 -17.78 24.47
N TYR A 190 7.54 -16.87 23.72
CA TYR A 190 8.29 -17.21 22.50
C TYR A 190 9.73 -17.61 22.84
N THR A 191 10.18 -18.70 22.20
CA THR A 191 11.61 -19.00 22.10
C THR A 191 12.34 -17.90 21.31
N ASP A 192 13.67 -17.86 21.40
CA ASP A 192 14.48 -16.87 20.66
C ASP A 192 14.22 -16.97 19.16
N GLU A 193 14.09 -18.19 18.65
CA GLU A 193 13.85 -18.45 17.23
C GLU A 193 12.45 -18.00 16.79
N GLN A 194 11.42 -18.30 17.59
CA GLN A 194 10.05 -17.82 17.31
C GLN A 194 9.98 -16.30 17.34
N PHE A 195 10.68 -15.67 18.29
CA PHE A 195 10.72 -14.21 18.37
C PHE A 195 11.41 -13.59 17.16
N ARG A 196 12.59 -14.09 16.78
CA ARG A 196 13.31 -13.64 15.58
C ARG A 196 12.44 -13.77 14.33
N LYS A 197 11.79 -14.93 14.17
CA LYS A 197 10.89 -15.18 13.05
C LYS A 197 9.70 -14.20 13.02
N SER A 198 9.10 -13.91 14.17
CA SER A 198 8.02 -12.91 14.28
C SER A 198 8.46 -11.51 13.84
N ILE A 199 9.68 -11.10 14.21
CA ILE A 199 10.25 -9.81 13.78
C ILE A 199 10.43 -9.79 12.26
N GLU A 200 11.02 -10.84 11.69
CA GLU A 200 11.23 -10.96 10.25
C GLU A 200 9.93 -10.89 9.46
N ASP A 201 8.91 -11.65 9.89
CA ASP A 201 7.61 -11.70 9.22
C ASP A 201 6.92 -10.32 9.26
N ARG A 202 6.96 -9.64 10.42
CA ARG A 202 6.39 -8.30 10.58
C ARG A 202 7.15 -7.23 9.78
N VAL A 203 8.47 -7.32 9.70
CA VAL A 203 9.29 -6.43 8.86
C VAL A 203 8.97 -6.66 7.37
N SER A 204 8.85 -7.92 6.96
CA SER A 204 8.48 -8.30 5.59
C SER A 204 7.09 -7.77 5.24
N ALA A 205 6.10 -7.96 6.10
CA ALA A 205 4.74 -7.42 5.91
C ALA A 205 4.75 -5.90 5.70
N LEU A 206 5.50 -5.15 6.53
CA LEU A 206 5.59 -3.69 6.41
C LEU A 206 6.28 -3.24 5.12
N LYS A 207 7.32 -3.95 4.66
CA LYS A 207 7.99 -3.66 3.39
C LYS A 207 7.07 -3.97 2.19
N ASN A 208 6.37 -5.10 2.24
CA ASN A 208 5.53 -5.57 1.13
C ASN A 208 4.20 -4.81 1.00
N ALA A 209 3.75 -4.13 2.07
CA ALA A 209 2.60 -3.22 2.03
C ALA A 209 2.83 -1.92 1.23
N GLY A 210 3.99 -1.79 0.57
CA GLY A 210 4.35 -0.61 -0.20
C GLY A 210 4.61 0.62 0.69
N LEU A 211 4.96 0.42 1.96
CA LEU A 211 5.16 1.52 2.92
C LEU A 211 6.62 1.97 3.07
N VAL A 212 7.55 1.30 2.38
CA VAL A 212 9.00 1.56 2.41
C VAL A 212 9.53 1.72 0.99
#